data_AF-D9XPE9-F1
#
_entry.id   AF-D9XPE9-F1
#
_cell.length_a   1.000
_cell.length_b   1.000
_cell.length_c   1.000
_cell.angle_alpha   90.00
_cell.angle_beta   90.00
_cell.angle_gamma   90.00
#
_symmetry.space_group_name_H-M   'P 1'
#
loop_
_entity.id
_entity.type
_entity.pdbx_description
1 polymer ?
#
loop_
_entity_poly.entity_id
_entity_poly.type
_entity_poly.pdbx_seq_one_letter_code
_entity_poly.pdbx_strand_id
1 'polypeptide(L)'
;MAAAGEPAPSRDDARSPASFLAAAAALETIDGALRAARHDGSVGPGDRGADPEQALASLLLLRQVREQLADWETGLIETARRAGASWAELAHPLGVASRQAAERRYLRGRPGPAGSTGEQRVQATRERRAADRTLAVWARRNAADLRRVAAHITTLTDLPTGARLPVGQLDEALAQDDPAALLRPLKAARPHLTKAHPDLAARLDALTDSARATLAPADGPETGTAG
;
A
#
# COMPACT_ATOMS: atom_id res chain seq x y z
N MET A 1 38.14 -4.11 -11.29
CA MET A 1 37.78 -4.75 -10.02
C MET A 1 36.46 -4.16 -9.53
N ALA A 2 35.33 -4.67 -10.03
CA ALA A 2 34.00 -4.20 -9.63
C ALA A 2 33.63 -4.82 -8.27
N ALA A 3 33.33 -3.96 -7.30
CA ALA A 3 32.77 -4.35 -6.01
C ALA A 3 31.33 -4.83 -6.23
N ALA A 4 31.07 -6.08 -5.86
CA ALA A 4 29.75 -6.68 -5.85
C ALA A 4 28.88 -5.97 -4.81
N GLY A 5 27.71 -5.50 -5.23
CA GLY A 5 26.70 -4.96 -4.32
C GLY A 5 26.24 -6.05 -3.34
N GLU A 6 26.27 -5.71 -2.06
CA GLU A 6 25.79 -6.56 -0.97
C GLU A 6 24.28 -6.79 -1.14
N PRO A 7 23.81 -8.05 -1.19
CA PRO A 7 22.38 -8.32 -1.34
C PRO A 7 21.65 -7.88 -0.07
N ALA A 8 20.52 -7.17 -0.24
CA ALA A 8 19.64 -6.79 0.85
C ALA A 8 19.22 -8.05 1.64
N PRO A 9 19.19 -8.01 2.99
CA PRO A 9 18.88 -9.17 3.80
C PRO A 9 17.49 -9.70 3.46
N SER A 10 17.40 -11.01 3.23
CA SER A 10 16.14 -11.66 2.86
C SER A 10 15.21 -11.65 4.08
N ARG A 11 13.89 -11.63 3.88
CA ARG A 11 12.90 -11.72 4.98
C ARG A 11 13.07 -12.98 5.86
N ASP A 12 13.81 -13.97 5.39
CA ASP A 12 14.21 -15.15 6.17
C ASP A 12 15.37 -14.86 7.14
N ASP A 13 16.28 -13.93 6.82
CA ASP A 13 17.37 -13.51 7.72
C ASP A 13 16.83 -12.77 8.95
N ALA A 14 15.75 -12.00 8.78
CA ALA A 14 15.02 -11.36 9.88
C ALA A 14 14.31 -12.38 10.81
N ARG A 15 14.18 -13.66 10.39
CA ARG A 15 13.58 -14.74 11.18
C ARG A 15 14.62 -15.74 11.71
N SER A 16 15.90 -15.53 11.41
CA SER A 16 16.99 -16.40 11.85
C SER A 16 17.23 -16.31 13.37
N PRO A 17 17.73 -17.38 14.02
CA PRO A 17 18.08 -17.38 15.45
C PRO A 17 19.08 -16.27 15.84
N ALA A 18 19.98 -15.90 14.93
CA ALA A 18 20.91 -14.78 15.11
C ALA A 18 20.20 -13.42 15.15
N SER A 19 19.15 -13.22 14.33
CA SER A 19 18.31 -12.01 14.36
C SER A 19 17.47 -11.95 15.65
N PHE A 20 16.99 -13.10 16.14
CA PHE A 20 16.34 -13.21 17.45
C PHE A 20 17.26 -12.78 18.60
N LEU A 21 18.49 -13.30 18.66
CA LEU A 21 19.44 -12.95 19.73
C LEU A 21 19.84 -11.46 19.68
N ALA A 22 19.99 -10.90 18.47
CA ALA A 22 20.23 -9.48 18.30
C ALA A 22 19.05 -8.62 18.79
N ALA A 23 17.81 -9.02 18.49
CA ALA A 23 16.61 -8.33 19.00
C ALA A 23 16.50 -8.41 20.53
N ALA A 24 16.82 -9.57 21.14
CA ALA A 24 16.82 -9.72 22.59
C ALA A 24 17.85 -8.79 23.27
N ALA A 25 19.09 -8.75 22.77
CA ALA A 25 20.13 -7.86 23.29
C ALA A 25 19.77 -6.37 23.13
N ALA A 26 19.14 -5.99 22.01
CA ALA A 26 18.66 -4.63 21.79
C ALA A 26 17.54 -4.24 22.79
N LEU A 27 16.61 -5.16 23.07
CA LEU A 27 15.54 -4.95 24.05
C LEU A 27 16.09 -4.77 25.48
N GLU A 28 17.10 -5.54 25.87
CA GLU A 28 17.79 -5.37 27.16
C GLU A 28 18.46 -3.99 27.28
N THR A 29 19.09 -3.54 26.20
CA THR A 29 19.72 -2.21 26.13
C THR A 29 18.68 -1.09 26.24
N ILE A 30 17.56 -1.21 25.52
CA ILE A 30 16.44 -0.26 25.58
C ILE A 30 15.86 -0.21 27.00
N ASP A 31 15.63 -1.36 27.63
CA ASP A 31 15.12 -1.41 29.00
C ASP A 31 16.08 -0.76 30.01
N GLY A 32 17.39 -0.98 29.85
CA GLY A 32 18.43 -0.29 30.61
C GLY A 32 18.38 1.24 30.46
N ALA A 33 18.30 1.72 29.23
CA ALA A 33 18.19 3.15 28.92
C ALA A 33 16.90 3.78 29.48
N LEU A 34 15.76 3.07 29.35
CA LEU A 34 14.48 3.51 29.91
C LEU A 34 14.50 3.53 31.44
N ARG A 35 15.17 2.56 32.08
CA ARG A 35 15.39 2.56 33.54
C ARG A 35 16.23 3.78 33.93
N ALA A 36 17.36 4.02 33.29
CA ALA A 36 18.21 5.19 33.58
C ALA A 36 17.42 6.51 33.45
N ALA A 37 16.70 6.70 32.34
CA ALA A 37 15.88 7.90 32.12
C ALA A 37 14.78 8.11 33.19
N ARG A 38 14.20 7.04 33.73
CA ARG A 38 13.24 7.12 34.85
C ARG A 38 13.90 7.52 36.17
N HIS A 39 15.15 7.15 36.40
CA HIS A 39 15.89 7.50 37.62
C HIS A 39 16.43 8.93 37.55
N ASP A 40 16.89 9.37 36.38
CA ASP A 40 17.36 10.75 36.15
C ASP A 40 16.21 11.77 36.02
N GLY A 41 14.98 11.29 35.79
CA GLY A 41 13.77 12.10 35.66
C GLY A 41 13.25 12.75 36.95
N SER A 42 13.96 12.65 38.09
CA SER A 42 13.67 13.50 39.26
C SER A 42 14.18 14.92 38.99
N VAL A 43 13.33 15.73 38.38
CA VAL A 43 13.61 17.10 37.92
C VAL A 43 14.31 17.95 38.99
N GLY A 44 15.58 18.31 38.73
CA GLY A 44 16.20 19.51 39.30
C GLY A 44 15.68 20.78 38.59
N PRO A 45 15.67 21.95 39.25
CA PRO A 45 14.97 23.14 38.78
C PRO A 45 15.66 23.73 37.54
N GLY A 46 15.18 23.34 36.36
CA GLY A 46 15.73 23.76 35.08
C GLY A 46 14.84 23.45 33.88
N ASP A 47 13.53 23.34 34.08
CA ASP A 47 12.54 23.22 33.00
C ASP A 47 12.42 24.55 32.24
N ARG A 48 13.44 24.83 31.41
CA ARG A 48 13.30 25.76 30.30
C ARG A 48 12.68 24.95 29.17
N GLY A 49 11.42 25.29 28.87
CA GLY A 49 10.52 24.51 28.03
C GLY A 49 11.17 23.87 26.81
N ALA A 50 10.87 22.57 26.63
CA ALA A 50 11.30 21.81 25.48
C ALA A 50 10.98 22.54 24.17
N ASP A 51 12.00 22.70 23.32
CA ASP A 51 11.87 23.22 21.97
C ASP A 51 10.83 22.38 21.19
N PRO A 52 9.80 23.00 20.57
CA PRO A 52 8.82 22.30 19.75
C PRO A 52 9.45 21.38 18.67
N GLU A 53 10.58 21.77 18.08
CA GLU A 53 11.28 20.93 17.09
C GLU A 53 11.86 19.66 17.74
N GLN A 54 12.43 19.78 18.93
CA GLN A 54 12.95 18.66 19.71
C GLN A 54 11.82 17.70 20.13
N ALA A 55 10.64 18.23 20.47
CA ALA A 55 9.47 17.43 20.79
C ALA A 55 8.95 16.66 19.56
N LEU A 56 8.88 17.31 18.39
CA LEU A 56 8.46 16.66 17.15
C LEU A 56 9.47 15.59 16.69
N ALA A 57 10.77 15.87 16.77
CA ALA A 57 11.82 14.89 16.48
C ALA A 57 11.72 13.67 17.42
N SER A 58 11.43 13.91 18.71
CA SER A 58 11.22 12.84 19.70
C SER A 58 9.98 11.99 19.38
N LEU A 59 8.89 12.59 18.87
CA LEU A 59 7.69 11.85 18.45
C LEU A 59 7.94 11.01 17.19
N LEU A 60 8.72 11.51 16.23
CA LEU A 60 9.12 10.73 15.04
C LEU A 60 9.99 9.54 15.44
N LEU A 61 10.98 9.76 16.32
CA LEU A 61 11.82 8.70 16.86
C LEU A 61 10.98 7.66 17.62
N LEU A 62 10.04 8.10 18.47
CA LEU A 62 9.13 7.21 19.19
C LEU A 62 8.29 6.35 18.22
N ARG A 63 7.78 6.94 17.14
CA ARG A 63 7.05 6.20 16.12
C ARG A 63 7.94 5.13 15.48
N GLN A 64 9.15 5.50 15.06
CA GLN A 64 10.10 4.58 14.44
C GLN A 64 10.45 3.40 15.35
N VAL A 65 10.71 3.68 16.64
CA VAL A 65 10.97 2.64 17.64
C VAL A 65 9.76 1.74 17.83
N ARG A 66 8.53 2.28 17.87
CA ARG A 66 7.31 1.46 18.00
C ARG A 66 7.07 0.56 16.80
N GLU A 67 7.39 1.02 15.59
CA GLU A 67 7.33 0.20 14.37
C GLU A 67 8.35 -0.96 14.46
N GLN A 68 9.60 -0.68 14.83
CA GLN A 68 10.64 -1.71 15.02
C GLN A 68 10.26 -2.74 16.12
N LEU A 69 9.72 -2.27 17.24
CA LEU A 69 9.28 -3.15 18.33
C LEU A 69 8.09 -4.03 17.93
N ALA A 70 7.17 -3.54 17.10
CA ALA A 70 6.04 -4.32 16.60
C ALA A 70 6.49 -5.45 15.66
N ASP A 71 7.51 -5.18 14.83
CA ASP A 71 8.13 -6.19 13.97
C ASP A 71 8.83 -7.27 14.79
N TRP A 72 9.61 -6.87 15.81
CA TRP A 72 10.24 -7.82 16.74
C TRP A 72 9.22 -8.64 17.52
N GLU A 73 8.12 -8.05 18.00
CA GLU A 73 7.06 -8.77 18.71
C GLU A 73 6.53 -9.94 17.88
N THR A 74 6.27 -9.73 16.59
CA THR A 74 5.79 -10.79 15.69
C THR A 74 6.84 -11.90 15.53
N GLY A 75 8.11 -11.55 15.31
CA GLY A 75 9.21 -12.52 15.19
C GLY A 75 9.48 -13.33 16.48
N LEU A 76 9.34 -12.68 17.65
CA LEU A 76 9.46 -13.32 18.96
C LEU A 76 8.32 -14.32 19.19
N ILE A 77 7.08 -13.94 18.85
CA ILE A 77 5.92 -14.84 18.91
C ILE A 77 6.15 -16.06 18.00
N GLU A 78 6.58 -15.87 16.76
CA GLU A 78 6.82 -16.99 15.83
C GLU A 78 7.94 -17.91 16.29
N THR A 79 9.00 -17.35 16.88
CA THR A 79 10.10 -18.12 17.49
C THR A 79 9.60 -18.97 18.65
N ALA A 80 8.83 -18.38 19.57
CA ALA A 80 8.23 -19.11 20.69
C ALA A 80 7.26 -20.19 20.21
N ARG A 81 6.44 -19.91 19.19
CA ARG A 81 5.53 -20.89 18.57
C ARG A 81 6.28 -22.05 17.92
N ARG A 82 7.40 -21.79 17.24
CA ARG A 82 8.29 -22.85 16.69
C ARG A 82 8.94 -23.70 17.79
N ALA A 83 9.24 -23.11 18.95
CA ALA A 83 9.73 -23.82 20.12
C ALA A 83 8.65 -24.59 20.91
N GLY A 84 7.38 -24.52 20.48
CA GLY A 84 6.26 -25.28 21.05
C GLY A 84 5.38 -24.51 22.03
N ALA A 85 5.64 -23.23 22.30
CA ALA A 85 4.83 -22.44 23.22
C ALA A 85 3.37 -22.32 22.73
N SER A 86 2.42 -22.59 23.61
CA SER A 86 1.00 -22.42 23.37
C SER A 86 0.57 -20.95 23.43
N TRP A 87 -0.56 -20.61 22.80
CA TRP A 87 -1.14 -19.26 22.92
C TRP A 87 -1.53 -18.89 24.36
N ALA A 88 -1.74 -19.87 25.23
CA ALA A 88 -2.00 -19.63 26.65
C ALA A 88 -0.72 -19.19 27.38
N GLU A 89 0.41 -19.85 27.10
CA GLU A 89 1.73 -19.47 27.64
C GLU A 89 2.20 -18.12 27.11
N LEU A 90 1.81 -17.75 25.89
CA LEU A 90 2.10 -16.43 25.31
C LEU A 90 1.24 -15.29 25.87
N ALA A 91 0.11 -15.58 26.53
CA ALA A 91 -0.79 -14.53 27.00
C ALA A 91 -0.13 -13.63 28.06
N HIS A 92 0.54 -14.24 29.03
CA HIS A 92 1.24 -13.52 30.09
C HIS A 92 2.37 -12.59 29.57
N PRO A 93 3.35 -13.06 28.78
CA PRO A 93 4.42 -12.20 28.27
C PRO A 93 3.94 -11.13 27.29
N LEU A 94 2.81 -11.34 26.60
CA LEU A 94 2.20 -10.31 25.73
C LEU A 94 1.33 -9.30 26.50
N GLY A 95 1.20 -9.44 27.82
CA GLY A 95 0.41 -8.55 28.68
C GLY A 95 -1.09 -8.62 28.43
N VAL A 96 -1.60 -9.79 27.99
CA VAL A 96 -3.02 -9.98 27.67
C VAL A 96 -3.66 -11.03 28.57
N ALA A 97 -4.94 -10.84 28.90
CA ALA A 97 -5.63 -11.66 29.88
C ALA A 97 -6.00 -13.08 29.41
N SER A 98 -5.92 -13.37 28.10
CA SER A 98 -6.38 -14.66 27.58
C SER A 98 -5.65 -15.12 26.33
N ARG A 99 -5.72 -16.44 26.10
CA ARG A 99 -5.26 -17.11 24.87
C ARG A 99 -5.78 -16.43 23.60
N GLN A 100 -7.09 -16.16 23.55
CA GLN A 100 -7.71 -15.53 22.37
C GLN A 100 -7.23 -14.09 22.17
N ALA A 101 -6.95 -13.37 23.26
CA ALA A 101 -6.40 -12.02 23.17
C ALA A 101 -4.96 -12.03 22.62
N ALA A 102 -4.16 -13.03 22.99
CA ALA A 102 -2.80 -13.24 22.47
C ALA A 102 -2.83 -13.56 20.97
N GLU A 103 -3.66 -14.51 20.57
CA GLU A 103 -3.83 -14.89 19.16
C GLU A 103 -4.32 -13.70 18.32
N ARG A 104 -5.31 -12.95 18.80
CA ARG A 104 -5.81 -11.75 18.11
C ARG A 104 -4.76 -10.65 17.98
N ARG A 105 -3.88 -10.47 18.98
CA ARG A 105 -2.77 -9.51 18.91
C ARG A 105 -1.77 -9.91 17.82
N TYR A 106 -1.37 -11.18 17.80
CA TYR A 106 -0.52 -11.72 16.74
C TYR A 106 -1.15 -11.55 15.35
N LEU A 107 -2.42 -11.90 15.20
CA LEU A 107 -3.12 -11.79 13.91
C LEU A 107 -3.30 -10.34 13.42
N ARG A 108 -3.31 -9.34 14.32
CA ARG A 108 -3.30 -7.92 13.95
C ARG A 108 -1.92 -7.44 13.48
N GLY A 109 -0.86 -7.97 14.08
CA GLY A 109 0.53 -7.72 13.67
C GLY A 109 0.93 -8.50 12.42
N ARG A 110 0.14 -9.53 12.04
CA ARG A 110 0.46 -10.38 10.89
C ARG A 110 0.36 -9.60 9.57
N PRO A 111 1.45 -9.51 8.81
CA PRO A 111 1.45 -8.83 7.52
C PRO A 111 0.71 -9.70 6.48
N GLY A 112 -0.52 -9.37 6.09
CA GLY A 112 -1.22 -10.06 4.99
C GLY A 112 -0.91 -9.42 3.62
N PRO A 113 -1.09 -10.13 2.49
CA PRO A 113 -0.12 -11.12 2.02
C PRO A 113 1.30 -10.54 2.11
N ALA A 114 2.05 -10.99 3.12
CA ALA A 114 3.37 -10.51 3.48
C ALA A 114 3.51 -8.97 3.56
N GLY A 115 2.60 -8.25 4.24
CA GLY A 115 2.89 -6.85 4.56
C GLY A 115 1.86 -5.99 5.29
N SER A 116 0.56 -6.19 5.11
CA SER A 116 -0.39 -5.08 5.35
C SER A 116 -1.00 -5.02 6.75
N THR A 117 -0.77 -3.91 7.47
CA THR A 117 -1.44 -3.57 8.74
C THR A 117 -2.92 -3.19 8.52
N GLY A 118 -3.72 -3.19 9.59
CA GLY A 118 -5.14 -2.80 9.52
C GLY A 118 -5.36 -1.37 8.97
N GLU A 119 -4.47 -0.44 9.28
CA GLU A 119 -4.46 0.92 8.74
C GLU A 119 -4.12 0.95 7.25
N GLN A 120 -3.19 0.10 6.80
CA GLN A 120 -2.86 -0.03 5.39
C GLN A 120 -4.01 -0.64 4.58
N ARG A 121 -4.86 -1.50 5.16
CA ARG A 121 -6.11 -1.93 4.49
C ARG A 121 -7.09 -0.78 4.33
N VAL A 122 -7.24 0.04 5.36
CA VAL A 122 -8.09 1.24 5.30
C VAL A 122 -7.54 2.23 4.28
N GLN A 123 -6.22 2.43 4.25
CA GLN A 123 -5.55 3.30 3.31
C GLN A 123 -5.64 2.78 1.88
N ALA A 124 -5.35 1.50 1.62
CA ALA A 124 -5.53 0.90 0.29
C ALA A 124 -6.99 0.98 -0.18
N THR A 125 -7.96 0.86 0.74
CA THR A 125 -9.38 1.05 0.41
C THR A 125 -9.69 2.54 0.13
N ARG A 126 -9.10 3.47 0.88
CA ARG A 126 -9.23 4.92 0.65
C ARG A 126 -8.59 5.33 -0.67
N GLU A 127 -7.40 4.83 -0.98
CA GLU A 127 -6.69 5.03 -2.23
C GLU A 127 -7.46 4.44 -3.41
N ARG A 128 -7.97 3.22 -3.28
CA ARG A 128 -8.85 2.63 -4.29
C ARG A 128 -10.09 3.49 -4.54
N ARG A 129 -10.77 3.95 -3.48
CA ARG A 129 -11.93 4.86 -3.61
C ARG A 129 -11.53 6.23 -4.15
N ALA A 130 -10.34 6.72 -3.86
CA ALA A 130 -9.82 7.96 -4.41
C ALA A 130 -9.54 7.81 -5.92
N ALA A 131 -8.87 6.73 -6.33
CA ALA A 131 -8.64 6.38 -7.72
C ALA A 131 -9.96 6.18 -8.49
N ASP A 132 -10.94 5.48 -7.90
CA ASP A 132 -12.27 5.29 -8.50
C ASP A 132 -12.99 6.65 -8.69
N ARG A 133 -12.88 7.57 -7.71
CA ARG A 133 -13.44 8.93 -7.84
C ARG A 133 -12.73 9.74 -8.91
N THR A 134 -11.39 9.71 -8.96
CA THR A 134 -10.59 10.39 -9.97
C THR A 134 -10.91 9.88 -11.37
N LEU A 135 -11.02 8.55 -11.54
CA LEU A 135 -11.41 7.92 -12.79
C LEU A 135 -12.82 8.35 -13.22
N ALA A 136 -13.79 8.38 -12.29
CA ALA A 136 -15.15 8.81 -12.60
C ALA A 136 -15.22 10.29 -13.00
N VAL A 137 -14.43 11.17 -12.36
CA VAL A 137 -14.31 12.59 -12.74
C VAL A 137 -13.68 12.74 -14.13
N TRP A 138 -12.59 12.02 -14.40
CA TRP A 138 -11.95 12.01 -15.72
C TRP A 138 -12.92 11.49 -16.80
N ALA A 139 -13.65 10.41 -16.53
CA ALA A 139 -14.59 9.81 -17.48
C ALA A 139 -15.74 10.79 -17.80
N ARG A 140 -16.26 11.50 -16.80
CA ARG A 140 -17.25 12.56 -17.02
C ARG A 140 -16.71 13.71 -17.87
N ARG A 141 -15.46 14.14 -17.62
CA ARG A 141 -14.81 15.19 -18.42
C ARG A 141 -14.56 14.77 -19.88
N ASN A 142 -14.32 13.49 -20.12
CA ASN A 142 -14.03 12.92 -21.45
C ASN A 142 -15.24 12.16 -22.06
N ALA A 143 -16.45 12.38 -21.52
CA ALA A 143 -17.62 11.57 -21.84
C ALA A 143 -18.00 11.61 -23.33
N ALA A 144 -17.87 12.78 -23.97
CA ALA A 144 -18.19 12.96 -25.37
C ALA A 144 -17.26 12.11 -26.27
N ASP A 145 -15.96 12.08 -25.97
CA ASP A 145 -14.99 11.30 -26.74
C ASP A 145 -15.13 9.80 -26.49
N LEU A 146 -15.39 9.39 -25.24
CA LEU A 146 -15.69 8.00 -24.91
C LEU A 146 -16.92 7.49 -25.69
N ARG A 147 -18.02 8.26 -25.70
CA ARG A 147 -19.24 7.89 -26.44
C ARG A 147 -19.02 7.88 -27.95
N ARG A 148 -18.27 8.83 -28.49
CA ARG A 148 -17.94 8.88 -29.92
C ARG A 148 -17.15 7.66 -30.37
N VAL A 149 -16.12 7.27 -29.62
CA VAL A 149 -15.32 6.09 -29.92
C VAL A 149 -16.15 4.81 -29.79
N ALA A 150 -16.96 4.69 -28.72
CA ALA A 150 -17.83 3.54 -28.52
C ALA A 150 -18.86 3.38 -29.65
N ALA A 151 -19.57 4.46 -30.01
CA ALA A 151 -20.53 4.44 -31.11
C ALA A 151 -19.88 4.11 -32.46
N HIS A 152 -18.64 4.58 -32.70
CA HIS A 152 -17.92 4.22 -33.91
C HIS A 152 -17.62 2.71 -33.96
N ILE A 153 -17.16 2.13 -32.85
CA ILE A 153 -16.87 0.69 -32.74
C ILE A 153 -18.13 -0.16 -32.96
N THR A 154 -19.28 0.24 -32.41
CA THR A 154 -20.53 -0.54 -32.56
C THR A 154 -21.09 -0.53 -33.98
N THR A 155 -20.71 0.47 -34.80
CA THR A 155 -21.10 0.53 -36.22
C THR A 155 -20.19 -0.27 -37.16
N LEU A 156 -19.06 -0.81 -36.67
CA LEU A 156 -18.15 -1.63 -37.47
C LEU A 156 -18.75 -3.00 -37.76
N THR A 157 -18.83 -3.37 -39.03
CA THR A 157 -19.42 -4.65 -39.48
C THR A 157 -18.37 -5.72 -39.78
N ASP A 158 -17.10 -5.36 -39.79
CA ASP A 158 -15.96 -6.19 -40.21
C ASP A 158 -15.11 -6.71 -39.03
N LEU A 159 -15.64 -6.63 -37.80
CA LEU A 159 -14.95 -7.11 -36.61
C LEU A 159 -15.00 -8.65 -36.48
N PRO A 160 -13.94 -9.29 -35.94
CA PRO A 160 -13.90 -10.73 -35.75
C PRO A 160 -14.96 -11.19 -34.73
N THR A 161 -15.40 -12.45 -34.82
CA THR A 161 -16.41 -13.03 -33.91
C THR A 161 -16.09 -12.86 -32.42
N GLY A 162 -14.80 -12.86 -32.04
CA GLY A 162 -14.35 -12.61 -30.67
C GLY A 162 -14.70 -11.22 -30.12
N ALA A 163 -14.97 -10.24 -30.99
CA ALA A 163 -15.34 -8.88 -30.61
C ALA A 163 -16.84 -8.73 -30.27
N ARG A 164 -17.69 -9.73 -30.57
CA ARG A 164 -19.15 -9.63 -30.38
C ARG A 164 -19.54 -9.32 -28.93
N LEU A 165 -18.89 -9.96 -27.96
CA LEU A 165 -19.17 -9.73 -26.55
C LEU A 165 -18.76 -8.30 -26.10
N PRO A 166 -17.52 -7.82 -26.36
CA PRO A 166 -17.16 -6.42 -26.11
C PRO A 166 -18.07 -5.40 -26.80
N VAL A 167 -18.48 -5.66 -28.04
CA VAL A 167 -19.39 -4.78 -28.81
C VAL A 167 -20.78 -4.74 -28.19
N GLY A 168 -21.34 -5.87 -27.78
CA GLY A 168 -22.63 -5.90 -27.06
C GLY A 168 -22.56 -5.14 -25.73
N GLN A 169 -21.46 -5.28 -24.99
CA GLN A 169 -21.24 -4.52 -23.75
C GLN A 169 -21.06 -3.01 -24.00
N LEU A 170 -20.51 -2.61 -25.15
CA LEU A 170 -20.44 -1.20 -25.55
C LEU A 170 -21.84 -0.64 -25.84
N ASP A 171 -22.67 -1.40 -26.54
CA ASP A 171 -24.05 -1.02 -26.85
C ASP A 171 -24.90 -0.86 -25.57
N GLU A 172 -24.81 -1.81 -24.64
CA GLU A 172 -25.43 -1.72 -23.31
C GLU A 172 -24.91 -0.51 -22.52
N ALA A 173 -23.60 -0.25 -22.53
CA ALA A 173 -23.00 0.85 -21.80
C ALA A 173 -23.31 2.24 -22.41
N LEU A 174 -23.57 2.32 -23.72
CA LEU A 174 -23.99 3.55 -24.38
C LEU A 174 -25.38 3.99 -23.92
N ALA A 175 -26.24 3.06 -23.50
CA ALA A 175 -27.55 3.34 -22.92
C ALA A 175 -27.49 3.81 -21.45
N GLN A 176 -26.32 3.76 -20.80
CA GLN A 176 -26.15 4.17 -19.40
C GLN A 176 -25.72 5.65 -19.28
N ASP A 177 -26.12 6.27 -18.18
CA ASP A 177 -25.75 7.66 -17.87
C ASP A 177 -24.27 7.83 -17.50
N ASP A 178 -23.67 6.82 -16.85
CA ASP A 178 -22.29 6.86 -16.37
C ASP A 178 -21.26 6.54 -17.47
N PRO A 179 -20.47 7.53 -17.93
CA PRO A 179 -19.45 7.30 -18.96
C PRO A 179 -18.31 6.39 -18.49
N ALA A 180 -18.11 6.18 -17.19
CA ALA A 180 -17.09 5.25 -16.69
C ALA A 180 -17.41 3.79 -17.07
N ALA A 181 -18.68 3.47 -17.31
CA ALA A 181 -19.11 2.14 -17.75
C ALA A 181 -18.54 1.76 -19.13
N LEU A 182 -18.22 2.73 -19.99
CA LEU A 182 -17.68 2.50 -21.33
C LEU A 182 -16.21 2.03 -21.32
N LEU A 183 -15.46 2.31 -20.24
CA LEU A 183 -14.02 2.05 -20.19
C LEU A 183 -13.66 0.57 -20.29
N ARG A 184 -14.38 -0.29 -19.56
CA ARG A 184 -14.10 -1.73 -19.54
C ARG A 184 -14.40 -2.38 -20.90
N PRO A 185 -15.57 -2.16 -21.52
CA PRO A 185 -15.87 -2.68 -22.85
C PRO A 185 -14.93 -2.10 -23.93
N LEU A 186 -14.58 -0.82 -23.87
CA LEU A 186 -13.62 -0.21 -24.81
C LEU A 186 -12.25 -0.90 -24.74
N LYS A 187 -11.72 -1.12 -23.53
CA LYS A 187 -10.45 -1.84 -23.33
C LYS A 187 -10.53 -3.29 -23.83
N ALA A 188 -11.67 -3.94 -23.68
CA ALA A 188 -11.89 -5.30 -24.18
C ALA A 188 -12.00 -5.36 -25.72
N ALA A 189 -12.52 -4.31 -26.37
CA ALA A 189 -12.60 -4.23 -27.82
C ALA A 189 -11.24 -3.95 -28.49
N ARG A 190 -10.32 -3.26 -27.80
CA ARG A 190 -9.00 -2.81 -28.31
C ARG A 190 -8.22 -3.88 -29.09
N PRO A 191 -8.02 -5.13 -28.59
CA PRO A 191 -7.23 -6.14 -29.31
C PRO A 191 -7.83 -6.54 -30.67
N HIS A 192 -9.13 -6.36 -30.86
CA HIS A 192 -9.83 -6.70 -32.09
C HIS A 192 -9.73 -5.61 -33.16
N LEU A 193 -9.37 -4.38 -32.78
CA LEU A 193 -9.22 -3.25 -33.67
C LEU A 193 -7.83 -3.20 -34.33
N THR A 194 -6.79 -3.75 -33.70
CA THR A 194 -5.40 -3.57 -34.12
C THR A 194 -5.10 -4.01 -35.57
N LYS A 195 -5.82 -5.01 -36.08
CA LYS A 195 -5.58 -5.55 -37.42
C LYS A 195 -6.34 -4.82 -38.53
N ALA A 196 -7.60 -4.45 -38.29
CA ALA A 196 -8.49 -3.87 -39.30
C ALA A 196 -8.63 -2.34 -39.18
N HIS A 197 -8.48 -1.81 -37.96
CA HIS A 197 -8.74 -0.41 -37.62
C HIS A 197 -7.63 0.17 -36.71
N PRO A 198 -6.37 0.25 -37.20
CA PRO A 198 -5.23 0.66 -36.39
C PRO A 198 -5.34 2.11 -35.87
N ASP A 199 -5.91 3.03 -36.66
CA ASP A 199 -6.10 4.42 -36.25
C ASP A 199 -7.07 4.56 -35.08
N LEU A 200 -8.11 3.73 -35.06
CA LEU A 200 -9.09 3.69 -33.98
C LEU A 200 -8.48 3.10 -32.70
N ALA A 201 -7.64 2.07 -32.84
CA ALA A 201 -6.87 1.52 -31.74
C ALA A 201 -5.91 2.56 -31.14
N ALA A 202 -5.19 3.33 -31.98
CA ALA A 202 -4.30 4.39 -31.55
C ALA A 202 -5.05 5.52 -30.82
N ARG A 203 -6.22 5.92 -31.33
CA ARG A 203 -7.08 6.92 -30.67
C ARG A 203 -7.57 6.45 -29.29
N LEU A 204 -7.95 5.19 -29.18
CA LEU A 204 -8.35 4.59 -27.90
C LEU A 204 -7.17 4.50 -26.91
N ASP A 205 -5.98 4.15 -27.40
CA ASP A 205 -4.77 4.12 -26.57
C ASP A 205 -4.43 5.53 -26.04
N ALA A 206 -4.43 6.56 -26.90
CA ALA A 206 -4.21 7.96 -26.50
C ALA A 206 -5.24 8.44 -25.45
N LEU A 207 -6.51 8.08 -25.64
CA LEU A 207 -7.57 8.41 -24.68
C LEU A 207 -7.33 7.72 -23.32
N THR A 208 -6.96 6.44 -23.34
CA THR A 208 -6.69 5.66 -22.11
C THR A 208 -5.41 6.10 -21.40
N ASP A 209 -4.41 6.56 -22.15
CA ASP A 209 -3.17 7.09 -21.60
C ASP A 209 -3.38 8.44 -20.90
N SER A 210 -4.30 9.28 -21.39
CA SER A 210 -4.73 10.49 -20.67
C SER A 210 -5.40 10.17 -19.33
N ALA A 211 -6.16 9.06 -19.25
CA ALA A 211 -6.74 8.59 -17.99
C ALA A 211 -5.64 8.14 -17.03
N ARG A 212 -4.67 7.37 -17.53
CA ARG A 212 -3.54 6.87 -16.75
C ARG A 212 -2.68 8.00 -16.19
N ALA A 213 -2.42 9.03 -16.99
CA ALA A 213 -1.72 10.24 -16.55
C ALA A 213 -2.47 10.98 -15.44
N THR A 214 -3.81 10.95 -15.46
CA THR A 214 -4.64 11.56 -14.42
C THR A 214 -4.71 10.71 -13.13
N LEU A 215 -4.49 9.40 -13.25
CA LEU A 215 -4.50 8.44 -12.13
C LEU A 215 -3.13 8.27 -11.48
N ALA A 216 -2.05 8.68 -12.15
CA ALA A 216 -0.73 8.69 -11.56
C ALA A 216 -0.71 9.69 -10.38
N PRO A 217 -0.13 9.32 -9.22
CA PRO A 217 0.06 10.25 -8.13
C PRO A 217 0.89 11.43 -8.65
N ALA A 218 0.51 12.64 -8.25
CA ALA A 218 1.27 13.85 -8.53
C ALA A 218 2.55 13.89 -7.67
N ASP A 219 3.45 12.92 -7.84
CA ASP A 219 4.82 13.00 -7.32
C ASP A 219 5.68 13.60 -8.42
N GLY A 220 5.65 14.93 -8.51
CA GLY A 220 6.63 15.75 -9.22
C GLY A 220 7.51 16.46 -8.20
N PRO A 221 8.85 16.46 -8.36
CA PRO A 221 9.72 17.16 -7.43
C PRO A 221 9.44 18.65 -7.51
N GLU A 222 9.16 19.27 -6.36
CA GLU A 222 9.30 20.71 -6.21
C GLU A 222 10.79 21.03 -6.39
N THR A 223 11.20 21.34 -7.63
CA THR A 223 12.47 22.00 -7.88
C THR A 223 12.37 23.40 -7.28
N GLY A 224 12.71 23.48 -5.99
CA GLY A 224 12.93 24.72 -5.28
C GLY A 224 14.00 25.52 -5.99
N THR A 225 13.55 26.54 -6.70
CA THR A 225 14.34 27.71 -7.07
C THR A 225 14.77 28.42 -5.78
N ALA A 226 16.06 28.38 -5.45
CA ALA A 226 16.66 29.33 -4.51
C ALA A 226 18.19 29.37 -4.68
N GLY A 227 18.72 30.54 -5.03
CA GLY A 227 20.13 30.93 -4.85
C GLY A 227 20.97 30.93 -6.10
#